data_AF-A0A7W6NR21-F1
#
_entry.id   AF-A0A7W6NR21-F1
#
_cell.length_a   1.000
_cell.length_b   1.000
_cell.length_c   1.000
_cell.angle_alpha   90.00
_cell.angle_beta   90.00
_cell.angle_gamma   90.00
#
_symmetry.space_group_name_H-M   'P 1'
#
loop_
_entity.id
_entity.type
_entity.pdbx_description
1 polymer ?
#
loop_
_entity_poly.entity_id
_entity_poly.type
_entity_poly.pdbx_seq_one_letter_code
_entity_poly.pdbx_strand_id
1 'polypeptide(L)'
;MLDDNLIRVRDEQGRLQFVGTRDLSAVVVETNDSGPWGLDVWWLLFGAGDQLVCTFPQGAAGEPALLEYLMALPGFDYDQLSRAMRSTANDRFPVWHAGSVRLLELP
;
A
#
# COMPACT_ATOMS: atom_id res chain seq x y z
N MET A 1 3.57 11.29 0.23
CA MET A 1 2.81 12.51 -0.10
C MET A 1 2.00 12.27 -1.35
N LEU A 2 0.78 12.77 -1.41
CA LEU A 2 -0.10 12.71 -2.57
C LEU A 2 -0.22 14.12 -3.16
N ASP A 3 0.15 14.30 -4.43
CA ASP A 3 0.14 15.58 -5.15
C ASP A 3 -0.46 15.37 -6.56
N ASP A 4 -1.51 16.11 -6.95
CA ASP A 4 -2.02 16.16 -8.35
C ASP A 4 -2.06 14.82 -9.12
N ASN A 5 -2.58 13.75 -8.51
CA ASN A 5 -2.63 12.37 -9.05
C ASN A 5 -1.28 11.63 -9.08
N LEU A 6 -0.32 12.04 -8.26
CA LEU A 6 0.99 11.41 -8.11
C LEU A 6 1.21 11.06 -6.64
N ILE A 7 1.50 9.79 -6.38
CA ILE A 7 2.00 9.36 -5.08
C ILE A 7 3.52 9.50 -5.11
N ARG A 8 4.08 10.18 -4.12
CA ARG A 8 5.53 10.41 -3.97
C ARG A 8 5.99 9.87 -2.63
N VAL A 9 7.01 9.04 -2.69
CA VAL A 9 7.64 8.41 -1.53
C VAL A 9 9.14 8.70 -1.58
N ARG A 10 9.72 9.00 -0.43
CA ARG A 10 11.17 9.10 -0.29
C ARG A 10 11.63 7.87 0.50
N ASP A 11 12.52 7.08 -0.08
CA ASP A 11 13.10 5.93 0.61
C ASP A 11 14.15 6.39 1.65
N GLU A 12 14.66 5.45 2.44
CA GLU A 12 15.65 5.71 3.50
C GLU A 12 16.97 6.27 2.97
N GLN A 13 17.27 6.05 1.69
CA GLN A 13 18.46 6.59 1.01
C GLN A 13 18.20 8.00 0.45
N GLY A 14 17.01 8.55 0.69
CA GLY A 14 16.61 9.87 0.22
C GLY A 14 16.18 9.89 -1.26
N ARG A 15 16.13 8.74 -1.94
CA ARG A 15 15.74 8.65 -3.35
C ARG A 15 14.22 8.79 -3.47
N LEU A 16 13.80 9.58 -4.46
CA LEU A 16 12.39 9.81 -4.73
C LEU A 16 11.84 8.71 -5.64
N GLN A 17 10.79 8.05 -5.15
CA GLN A 17 9.96 7.10 -5.86
C GLN A 17 8.60 7.73 -6.12
N PHE A 18 7.97 7.36 -7.25
CA PHE A 18 6.68 7.90 -7.61
C PHE A 18 5.85 6.93 -8.43
N VAL A 19 4.53 7.02 -8.27
CA VAL A 19 3.56 6.30 -9.09
C VAL A 19 2.36 7.21 -9.35
N GLY A 20 1.93 7.28 -10.60
CA GLY A 20 0.69 7.95 -10.96
C GLY A 20 -0.49 7.18 -10.39
N THR A 21 -1.49 7.86 -9.84
CA THR A 21 -2.67 7.19 -9.25
C THR A 21 -3.44 6.33 -10.26
N ARG A 22 -3.36 6.67 -11.55
CA ARG A 22 -3.93 5.88 -12.65
C ARG A 22 -3.09 4.68 -13.04
N ASP A 23 -1.80 4.70 -12.73
CA ASP A 23 -0.87 3.62 -13.02
C ASP A 23 -0.73 2.64 -11.84
N LEU A 24 -1.31 2.98 -10.68
CA LEU A 24 -1.35 2.12 -9.50
C LEU A 24 -2.18 0.87 -9.82
N SER A 25 -1.53 -0.29 -9.79
CA SER A 25 -2.11 -1.59 -10.12
C SER A 25 -2.44 -2.42 -8.89
N ALA A 26 -1.63 -2.32 -7.83
CA ALA A 26 -1.88 -3.05 -6.58
C ALA A 26 -1.30 -2.32 -5.36
N VAL A 27 -1.88 -2.62 -4.21
CA VAL A 27 -1.37 -2.24 -2.88
C VAL A 27 -1.25 -3.51 -2.06
N VAL A 28 -0.04 -3.74 -1.53
CA VAL A 28 0.26 -4.87 -0.65
C VAL A 28 0.82 -4.33 0.66
N VAL A 29 0.34 -4.89 1.77
CA VAL A 29 0.97 -4.69 3.07
C VAL A 29 1.90 -5.87 3.32
N GLU A 30 3.17 -5.59 3.56
CA GLU A 30 4.16 -6.58 3.98
C GLU A 30 4.42 -6.42 5.47
N THR A 31 4.33 -7.52 6.21
CA THR A 31 4.84 -7.60 7.58
C THR A 31 6.19 -8.30 7.51
N ASN A 32 7.22 -7.72 8.12
CA ASN A 32 8.56 -8.32 8.19
C ASN A 32 9.27 -7.93 9.49
N ASP A 33 10.45 -8.45 9.78
CA ASP A 33 11.22 -8.20 11.02
C ASP A 33 12.41 -7.24 10.82
N SER A 34 12.32 -6.36 9.83
CA SER A 34 13.44 -5.48 9.44
C SER A 34 13.67 -4.30 10.39
N GLY A 35 12.77 -4.08 11.34
CA GLY A 35 12.74 -2.89 12.17
C GLY A 35 13.63 -2.96 13.38
N PRO A 36 14.15 -1.80 13.86
CA PRO A 36 14.94 -1.76 15.09
C PRO A 36 14.16 -2.16 16.34
N TRP A 37 12.82 -2.23 16.25
CA TRP A 37 11.91 -2.57 17.34
C TRP A 37 11.15 -3.90 17.13
N GLY A 38 11.50 -4.70 16.12
CA GLY A 38 10.83 -5.96 15.79
C GLY A 38 10.03 -5.89 14.49
N LEU A 39 8.84 -6.50 14.48
CA LEU A 39 8.00 -6.57 13.27
C LEU A 39 7.61 -5.17 12.79
N ASP A 40 7.94 -4.88 11.53
CA ASP A 40 7.56 -3.70 10.78
C ASP A 40 6.42 -4.00 9.82
N VAL A 41 5.63 -2.95 9.55
CA VAL A 41 4.59 -2.93 8.53
C VAL A 41 5.07 -2.03 7.39
N TRP A 42 5.10 -2.56 6.18
CA TRP A 42 5.51 -1.87 4.97
C TRP A 42 4.38 -1.82 3.95
N TRP A 43 4.20 -0.67 3.32
CA TRP A 43 3.28 -0.47 2.22
C TRP A 43 4.03 -0.56 0.90
N LEU A 44 3.64 -1.52 0.06
CA LEU A 44 4.21 -1.79 -1.24
C LEU A 44 3.20 -1.37 -2.30
N LEU A 45 3.58 -0.40 -3.14
CA LEU A 45 2.76 0.09 -4.24
C LEU A 45 3.31 -0.44 -5.56
N PHE A 46 2.43 -1.03 -6.35
CA PHE A 46 2.75 -1.57 -7.66
C PHE A 46 2.18 -0.69 -8.76
N GLY A 47 2.98 -0.47 -9.80
CA GLY A 47 2.61 0.28 -11.00
C GLY A 47 2.20 -0.65 -12.14
N ALA A 48 2.11 -0.11 -13.35
CA ALA A 48 1.83 -0.87 -14.56
C ALA A 48 2.73 -2.12 -14.71
N GLY A 49 2.12 -3.26 -15.09
CA GLY A 49 2.84 -4.53 -15.26
C GLY A 49 3.32 -5.16 -13.95
N ASP A 50 2.64 -4.88 -12.83
CA ASP A 50 2.96 -5.39 -11.49
C ASP A 50 4.39 -5.09 -11.02
N GLN A 51 4.94 -3.96 -11.47
CA GLN A 51 6.25 -3.51 -11.02
C GLN A 51 6.14 -2.84 -9.65
N LEU A 52 6.94 -3.28 -8.68
CA LEU A 52 7.10 -2.57 -7.41
C LEU A 52 7.75 -1.21 -7.66
N VAL A 53 7.02 -0.13 -7.39
CA VAL A 53 7.44 1.25 -7.73
C VAL A 53 7.67 2.14 -6.50
N CYS A 54 6.89 1.95 -5.43
CA CYS A 54 7.08 2.67 -4.17
C CYS A 54 6.99 1.72 -2.98
N THR A 55 7.84 1.95 -1.98
CA THR A 55 7.77 1.27 -0.68
C THR A 55 7.95 2.26 0.45
N PHE A 56 7.11 2.20 1.48
CA PHE A 56 7.30 3.02 2.68
C PHE A 56 6.87 2.27 3.94
N PRO A 57 7.56 2.50 5.07
CA PRO A 57 7.17 1.91 6.34
C PRO A 57 5.94 2.63 6.91
N GLN A 58 5.19 1.91 7.74
CA GLN A 58 4.18 2.52 8.59
C GLN A 58 4.82 3.55 9.52
N GLY A 59 4.15 4.68 9.72
CA GLY A 59 4.65 5.83 10.45
C GLY A 59 5.49 6.82 9.62
N ALA A 60 5.67 6.57 8.31
CA ALA A 60 6.41 7.49 7.45
C ALA A 60 5.77 8.90 7.40
N ALA A 61 6.58 9.93 7.21
CA ALA A 61 6.10 11.31 7.15
C ALA A 61 5.09 11.51 6.01
N GLY A 62 3.90 12.02 6.34
CA GLY A 62 2.81 12.22 5.38
C GLY A 62 2.05 10.93 5.01
N GLU A 63 2.29 9.82 5.72
CA GLU A 63 1.53 8.58 5.59
C GLU A 63 0.01 8.79 5.76
N PRO A 64 -0.51 9.53 6.77
CA PRO A 64 -1.95 9.56 7.02
C PRO A 64 -2.80 9.97 5.80
N ALA A 65 -2.36 11.01 5.07
CA ALA A 65 -3.05 11.48 3.87
C ALA A 65 -2.95 10.47 2.70
N LEU A 66 -1.85 9.72 2.62
CA LEU A 66 -1.70 8.68 1.61
C LEU A 66 -2.58 7.46 1.93
N LEU A 67 -2.64 7.04 3.19
CA LEU A 67 -3.52 5.94 3.60
C LEU A 67 -4.99 6.27 3.43
N GLU A 68 -5.41 7.50 3.76
CA GLU A 68 -6.78 7.95 3.51
C GLU A 68 -7.15 7.77 2.03
N TYR A 69 -6.25 8.14 1.11
CA TYR A 69 -6.45 7.93 -0.32
C TYR A 69 -6.49 6.44 -0.71
N LEU A 70 -5.50 5.63 -0.28
CA LEU A 70 -5.41 4.22 -0.65
C LEU A 70 -6.59 3.40 -0.12
N MET A 71 -6.99 3.65 1.13
CA MET A 71 -8.11 2.95 1.77
C MET A 71 -9.47 3.38 1.20
N ALA A 72 -9.55 4.55 0.55
CA ALA A 72 -10.74 5.00 -0.17
C ALA A 72 -10.86 4.42 -1.59
N LEU A 73 -9.86 3.66 -2.07
CA LEU A 73 -9.93 3.04 -3.40
C LEU A 73 -11.11 2.05 -3.47
N PRO A 74 -11.93 2.09 -4.55
CA PRO A 74 -12.99 1.11 -4.73
C PRO A 74 -12.42 -0.31 -4.74
N GLY A 75 -13.03 -1.19 -3.93
CA GLY A 75 -12.60 -2.58 -3.80
C GLY A 75 -11.48 -2.82 -2.78
N PHE A 76 -11.07 -1.83 -2.00
CA PHE A 76 -10.10 -2.01 -0.92
C PHE A 76 -10.59 -3.06 0.09
N ASP A 77 -9.72 -4.01 0.42
CA ASP A 77 -10.02 -5.14 1.31
C ASP A 77 -9.56 -4.86 2.75
N TYR A 78 -10.49 -4.33 3.55
CA TYR A 78 -10.28 -4.04 4.96
C TYR A 78 -10.07 -5.30 5.83
N ASP A 79 -10.56 -6.48 5.40
CA ASP A 79 -10.33 -7.73 6.14
C ASP A 79 -8.88 -8.17 5.98
N GLN A 80 -8.34 -8.12 4.75
CA GLN A 80 -6.93 -8.36 4.49
C GLN A 80 -6.02 -7.38 5.23
N LEU A 81 -6.38 -6.09 5.27
CA LEU A 81 -5.64 -5.11 6.07
C LEU A 81 -5.68 -5.47 7.57
N SER A 82 -6.86 -5.82 8.10
CA SER A 82 -7.01 -6.25 9.50
C SER A 82 -6.17 -7.48 9.84
N ARG A 83 -6.07 -8.45 8.91
CA ARG A 83 -5.18 -9.62 9.04
C ARG A 83 -3.71 -9.21 9.06
N ALA A 84 -3.29 -8.34 8.15
CA ALA A 84 -1.93 -7.82 8.12
C ALA A 84 -1.54 -7.16 9.45
N MET A 85 -2.39 -6.27 9.96
CA MET A 85 -2.16 -5.55 11.22
C MET A 85 -2.12 -6.45 12.47
N ARG A 86 -2.56 -7.71 12.36
CA ARG A 86 -2.54 -8.71 13.43
C ARG A 86 -1.51 -9.82 13.19
N SER A 87 -0.82 -9.78 12.05
CA SER A 87 0.17 -10.80 11.72
C SER A 87 1.39 -10.65 12.59
N THR A 88 1.91 -11.78 13.07
CA THR A 88 3.22 -11.88 13.71
C THR A 88 4.25 -12.59 12.84
N ALA A 89 3.87 -12.92 11.59
CA ALA A 89 4.71 -13.61 10.63
C ALA A 89 5.22 -12.65 9.55
N ASN A 90 6.34 -13.01 8.93
CA ASN A 90 6.81 -12.34 7.72
C ASN A 90 5.92 -12.79 6.55
N ASP A 91 5.06 -11.90 6.06
CA ASP A 91 4.04 -12.26 5.06
C ASP A 91 3.58 -11.04 4.24
N ARG A 92 2.83 -11.28 3.16
CA ARG A 92 2.32 -10.28 2.24
C ARG A 92 0.81 -10.39 2.10
N PHE A 93 0.13 -9.27 2.31
CA PHE A 93 -1.30 -9.14 2.27
C PHE A 93 -1.69 -8.19 1.14
N PRO A 94 -2.11 -8.70 -0.03
CA PRO A 94 -2.76 -7.87 -1.03
C PRO A 94 -4.03 -7.28 -0.42
N VAL A 95 -4.10 -5.95 -0.34
CA VAL A 95 -5.25 -5.20 0.21
C VAL A 95 -6.02 -4.45 -0.86
N TRP A 96 -5.46 -4.31 -2.05
CA TRP A 96 -6.15 -3.72 -3.20
C TRP A 96 -5.51 -4.12 -4.52
N HIS A 97 -6.32 -4.24 -5.58
CA HIS A 97 -5.88 -4.38 -6.97
C HIS A 97 -6.81 -3.61 -7.91
N ALA A 98 -6.25 -3.00 -8.95
CA ALA A 98 -6.99 -2.29 -9.98
C ALA A 98 -7.93 -3.27 -10.71
N GLY A 99 -9.22 -2.95 -10.78
CA GLY A 99 -10.22 -3.81 -11.40
C GLY A 99 -10.90 -4.82 -10.46
N SER A 100 -10.53 -4.86 -9.17
CA SER A 100 -11.26 -5.64 -8.16
C SER A 100 -12.53 -4.92 -7.68
N VAL A 101 -13.49 -4.67 -8.58
CA VAL A 101 -14.85 -4.30 -8.16
C VAL A 101 -15.58 -5.60 -7.86
N ARG A 102 -15.86 -5.86 -6.59
CA ARG A 102 -16.74 -6.98 -6.18
C ARG A 102 -18.12 -6.67 -6.80
N LEU A 103 -18.49 -7.38 -7.85
CA LEU A 103 -19.84 -7.38 -8.41
C LEU A 103 -20.76 -7.87 -7.29
N LEU A 104 -21.33 -6.94 -6.52
CA LEU A 104 -22.47 -7.25 -5.69
C LEU A 104 -23.62 -7.50 -6.66
N GLU A 105 -23.98 -8.78 -6.77
CA GLU A 105 -25.19 -9.26 -7.42
C GLU A 105 -26.38 -8.42 -6.89
N LEU A 106 -27.01 -7.67 -7.78
CA LEU A 106 -28.29 -7.03 -7.50
C LEU A 106 -29.39 -8.12 -7.56
N PRO A 107 -30.39 -8.08 -6.66
CA PRO A 107 -31.49 -9.04 -6.66
C PRO A 107 -32.36 -8.96 -7.92
#